data_AF-A0A3A9WLE9-F1
#
_entry.id   AF-A0A3A9WLE9-F1
#
_cell.length_a   1.000
_cell.length_b   1.000
_cell.length_c   1.000
_cell.angle_alpha   90.00
_cell.angle_beta   90.00
_cell.angle_gamma   90.00
#
_symmetry.space_group_name_H-M   'P 1'
#
loop_
_entity.id
_entity.type
_entity.pdbx_description
1 polymer ?
#
loop_
_entity_poly.entity_id
_entity_poly.type
_entity_poly.pdbx_seq_one_letter_code
_entity_poly.pdbx_strand_id
1 'polypeptide(L)'
;MEINKKNRTELKEYFKINDKPTQEEFADFIEAGLNQAEDGIAKVQGNPLSIQAEGEAVGTQEVLDIYEDLSNDNPQWSFNLNPRVNPVEPTSNQPGFNIKDATGQSRLFIKSGEGAVGIGTIEPTAPLTIKGTHAAKPNNAMQIAENSIQFGGVNSNETIDSAKIEVTENTFAIYGKTANKDVATRKLDIIADGGVRIDGPLSVEGEITTKNLKADNISSNLDLDKEGASHERIPTQMAVKTYVDTRMPKGVIVMWSGNINNIPAGWTLCNGTQGTPNLSGRFIVGFHQSTEDYNTIGNTGGLNKVTLNTSQIPAHSHSGTTNNDGSHKHLIDNKFSGNTSGSGKNSLVVDGESGATIDHFTRTDGSHKHTFTTNQIGGNQPHENRPPYFVLAYIMKL
;
A
#
# COMPACT_ATOMS: atom_id res chain seq x y z
N MET A 1 -36.94 -18.80 -64.72
CA MET A 1 -38.37 -19.01 -65.05
C MET A 1 -38.54 -19.10 -66.57
N GLU A 2 -39.21 -20.13 -67.10
CA GLU A 2 -39.47 -20.22 -68.55
C GLU A 2 -40.57 -19.23 -68.96
N ILE A 3 -40.19 -18.14 -69.63
CA ILE A 3 -41.16 -17.17 -70.17
C ILE A 3 -41.55 -17.64 -71.57
N ASN A 4 -42.61 -18.43 -71.65
CA ASN A 4 -43.10 -19.03 -72.89
C ASN A 4 -44.05 -18.10 -73.70
N LYS A 5 -44.11 -16.80 -73.35
CA LYS A 5 -44.95 -15.80 -74.02
C LYS A 5 -44.17 -15.09 -75.13
N LYS A 6 -44.80 -14.90 -76.29
CA LYS A 6 -44.21 -14.13 -77.41
C LYS A 6 -43.93 -12.69 -76.99
N ASN A 7 -42.80 -12.15 -77.44
CA ASN A 7 -42.44 -10.77 -77.14
C ASN A 7 -43.25 -9.78 -78.01
N ARG A 8 -43.27 -8.50 -77.62
CA ARG A 8 -44.04 -7.48 -78.34
C ARG A 8 -43.62 -7.28 -79.80
N THR A 9 -42.37 -7.57 -80.16
CA THR A 9 -41.89 -7.46 -81.54
C THR A 9 -42.48 -8.58 -82.39
N GLU A 10 -42.46 -9.81 -81.88
CA GLU A 10 -43.09 -10.98 -82.53
C GLU A 10 -44.60 -10.79 -82.64
N LEU A 11 -45.26 -10.34 -81.57
CA LEU A 11 -46.71 -10.11 -81.57
C LEU A 11 -47.12 -9.06 -82.61
N LYS A 12 -46.38 -7.96 -82.74
CA LYS A 12 -46.68 -6.89 -83.73
C LYS A 12 -46.67 -7.38 -85.17
N GLU A 13 -45.92 -8.43 -85.49
CA GLU A 13 -45.86 -8.97 -86.84
C GLU A 13 -47.18 -9.59 -87.30
N TYR A 14 -48.04 -10.02 -86.38
CA TYR A 14 -49.35 -10.63 -86.67
C TYR A 14 -50.50 -9.62 -86.81
N PHE A 15 -50.30 -8.35 -86.44
CA PHE A 15 -51.36 -7.33 -86.39
C PHE A 15 -51.07 -6.12 -87.32
N LYS A 16 -50.64 -6.35 -88.56
CA LYS A 16 -50.45 -5.27 -89.55
C LYS A 16 -51.74 -4.99 -90.32
N ILE A 17 -51.73 -3.88 -91.05
CA ILE A 17 -52.88 -3.45 -91.87
C ILE A 17 -53.20 -4.54 -92.90
N ASN A 18 -54.47 -4.97 -92.91
CA ASN A 18 -55.02 -6.06 -93.73
C ASN A 18 -54.71 -7.50 -93.30
N ASP A 19 -53.97 -7.70 -92.21
CA ASP A 19 -53.78 -9.04 -91.66
C ASP A 19 -55.06 -9.55 -90.98
N LYS A 20 -55.21 -10.88 -90.93
CA LYS A 20 -56.29 -11.56 -90.21
C LYS A 20 -55.65 -12.46 -89.14
N PRO A 21 -55.40 -11.93 -87.93
CA PRO A 21 -54.81 -12.72 -86.86
C PRO A 21 -55.71 -13.91 -86.52
N THR A 22 -55.08 -15.05 -86.25
CA THR A 22 -55.74 -16.27 -85.83
C THR A 22 -56.26 -16.16 -84.39
N GLN A 23 -57.13 -17.09 -83.98
CA GLN A 23 -57.59 -17.17 -82.60
C GLN A 23 -56.43 -17.33 -81.61
N GLU A 24 -55.41 -18.13 -81.97
CA GLU A 24 -54.23 -18.37 -81.14
C GLU A 24 -53.37 -17.11 -81.00
N GLU A 25 -53.17 -16.34 -82.07
CA GLU A 25 -52.45 -15.06 -82.02
C GLU A 25 -53.19 -13.99 -81.20
N PHE A 26 -54.53 -14.02 -81.19
CA PHE A 26 -55.33 -13.19 -80.29
C PHE A 26 -55.21 -13.62 -78.82
N ALA A 27 -55.18 -14.93 -78.55
CA ALA A 27 -54.94 -15.45 -77.21
C ALA A 27 -53.54 -15.03 -76.71
N ASP A 28 -52.50 -15.23 -77.53
CA ASP A 28 -51.12 -14.80 -77.26
C ASP A 28 -51.05 -13.30 -76.92
N PHE A 29 -51.79 -12.45 -77.65
CA PHE A 29 -51.81 -11.00 -77.40
C PHE A 29 -52.47 -10.64 -76.07
N ILE A 30 -53.61 -11.27 -75.74
CA ILE A 30 -54.32 -11.04 -74.47
C ILE A 30 -53.45 -11.50 -73.31
N GLU A 31 -52.87 -12.69 -73.41
CA GLU A 31 -52.04 -13.29 -72.36
C GLU A 31 -50.69 -12.57 -72.18
N ALA A 32 -50.17 -11.89 -73.21
CA ALA A 32 -48.94 -11.10 -73.11
C ALA A 32 -49.11 -9.76 -72.36
N GLY A 33 -50.35 -9.34 -72.09
CA GLY A 33 -50.65 -8.16 -71.29
C GLY A 33 -50.55 -8.41 -69.77
N LEU A 34 -50.49 -7.33 -69.00
CA LEU A 34 -50.76 -7.36 -67.55
C LEU A 34 -52.25 -7.05 -67.31
N ASN A 35 -52.95 -7.95 -66.61
CA ASN A 35 -54.35 -7.82 -66.21
C ASN A 35 -54.44 -7.36 -64.74
N GLN A 36 -54.99 -6.17 -64.50
CA GLN A 36 -55.07 -5.60 -63.15
C GLN A 36 -55.96 -6.41 -62.17
N ALA A 37 -56.93 -7.16 -62.68
CA ALA A 37 -57.84 -7.95 -61.83
C ALA A 37 -57.24 -9.32 -61.44
N GLU A 38 -56.35 -9.86 -62.28
CA GLU A 38 -55.84 -11.23 -62.13
C GLU A 38 -54.36 -11.25 -61.68
N ASP A 39 -53.54 -10.28 -62.12
CA ASP A 39 -52.10 -10.26 -61.85
C ASP A 39 -51.72 -9.51 -60.56
N GLY A 40 -52.70 -9.07 -59.77
CA GLY A 40 -52.45 -8.40 -58.48
C GLY A 40 -51.75 -7.04 -58.59
N ILE A 41 -51.65 -6.44 -59.77
CA ILE A 41 -51.02 -5.12 -60.00
C ILE A 41 -52.10 -4.11 -60.40
N ALA A 42 -52.26 -3.04 -59.63
CA ALA A 42 -53.22 -1.98 -59.94
C ALA A 42 -52.57 -0.60 -60.00
N LYS A 43 -52.94 0.20 -61.01
CA LYS A 43 -52.49 1.59 -61.15
C LYS A 43 -53.67 2.53 -61.40
N VAL A 44 -54.26 3.01 -60.32
CA VAL A 44 -55.32 4.03 -60.37
C VAL A 44 -54.69 5.41 -60.59
N GLN A 45 -55.34 6.24 -61.40
CA GLN A 45 -54.91 7.64 -61.62
C GLN A 45 -54.88 8.39 -60.28
N GLY A 46 -53.78 9.11 -60.02
CA GLY A 46 -53.59 9.85 -58.76
C GLY A 46 -53.03 9.03 -57.59
N ASN A 47 -53.03 7.69 -57.66
CA ASN A 47 -52.47 6.80 -56.61
C ASN A 47 -51.12 6.20 -57.00
N PRO A 48 -50.28 5.75 -56.05
CA PRO A 48 -49.08 4.97 -56.36
C PRO A 48 -49.42 3.61 -57.01
N LEU A 49 -48.42 2.95 -57.58
CA LEU A 49 -48.55 1.54 -58.00
C LEU A 49 -48.91 0.69 -56.78
N SER A 50 -49.95 -0.12 -56.90
CA SER A 50 -50.39 -1.06 -55.86
C SER A 50 -50.07 -2.47 -56.30
N ILE A 51 -49.48 -3.26 -55.40
CA ILE A 51 -49.15 -4.67 -55.62
C ILE A 51 -49.83 -5.45 -54.50
N GLN A 52 -50.63 -6.43 -54.86
CA GLN A 52 -51.28 -7.36 -53.95
C GLN A 52 -50.33 -8.54 -53.69
N ALA A 53 -50.20 -8.93 -52.42
CA ALA A 53 -49.42 -10.11 -52.06
C ALA A 53 -50.14 -11.38 -52.53
N GLU A 54 -49.40 -12.32 -53.11
CA GLU A 54 -49.87 -13.63 -53.52
C GLU A 54 -49.67 -14.64 -52.38
N GLY A 55 -50.73 -15.40 -52.05
CA GLY A 55 -50.71 -16.43 -51.01
C GLY A 55 -51.84 -16.29 -49.99
N GLU A 56 -52.08 -17.38 -49.26
CA GLU A 56 -53.11 -17.47 -48.24
C GLU A 56 -52.83 -16.55 -47.04
N ALA A 57 -53.89 -16.06 -46.39
CA ALA A 57 -53.76 -15.18 -45.21
C ALA A 57 -53.02 -15.87 -44.05
N VAL A 58 -53.08 -17.20 -44.00
CA VAL A 58 -52.39 -18.05 -43.02
C VAL A 58 -51.04 -18.56 -43.52
N GLY A 59 -50.47 -18.01 -44.59
CA GLY A 59 -49.14 -18.35 -45.09
C GLY A 59 -48.26 -17.11 -45.30
N THR A 60 -47.01 -17.36 -45.71
CA THR A 60 -46.16 -16.33 -46.29
C THR A 60 -46.82 -15.82 -47.57
N GLN A 61 -46.90 -14.51 -47.75
CA GLN A 61 -47.49 -13.89 -48.94
C GLN A 61 -46.41 -13.14 -49.72
N GLU A 62 -46.03 -13.65 -50.90
CA GLU A 62 -44.99 -13.03 -51.74
C GLU A 62 -45.55 -11.78 -52.43
N VAL A 63 -44.76 -10.71 -52.51
CA VAL A 63 -45.19 -9.41 -53.04
C VAL A 63 -44.40 -9.03 -54.28
N LEU A 64 -43.07 -9.12 -54.23
CA LEU A 64 -42.20 -8.70 -55.32
C LEU A 64 -40.92 -9.53 -55.33
N ASP A 65 -40.63 -10.12 -56.47
CA ASP A 65 -39.39 -10.82 -56.75
C ASP A 65 -38.50 -10.00 -57.68
N ILE A 66 -37.23 -9.89 -57.31
CA ILE A 66 -36.21 -9.13 -58.04
C ILE A 66 -35.16 -10.12 -58.54
N TYR A 67 -35.11 -10.28 -59.86
CA TYR A 67 -34.16 -11.13 -60.55
C TYR A 67 -33.03 -10.28 -61.15
N GLU A 68 -31.81 -10.80 -61.13
CA GLU A 68 -30.72 -10.28 -61.98
C GLU A 68 -30.94 -10.68 -63.44
N ASP A 69 -31.38 -11.93 -63.65
CA ASP A 69 -31.83 -12.48 -64.92
C ASP A 69 -33.06 -13.36 -64.66
N LEU A 70 -34.12 -13.17 -65.46
CA LEU A 70 -35.36 -13.93 -65.38
C LEU A 70 -35.17 -15.40 -65.80
N SER A 71 -34.05 -15.73 -66.46
CA SER A 71 -33.66 -17.11 -66.72
C SER A 71 -33.32 -17.89 -65.43
N ASN A 72 -32.91 -17.20 -64.36
CA ASN A 72 -32.58 -17.83 -63.09
C ASN A 72 -33.79 -18.53 -62.46
N ASP A 73 -33.53 -19.62 -61.73
CA ASP A 73 -34.56 -20.37 -61.02
C ASP A 73 -35.10 -19.62 -59.80
N ASN A 74 -34.24 -18.87 -59.12
CA ASN A 74 -34.57 -18.14 -57.90
C ASN A 74 -34.31 -16.63 -58.05
N PRO A 75 -35.16 -15.78 -57.43
CA PRO A 75 -34.91 -14.35 -57.36
C PRO A 75 -33.68 -14.05 -56.50
N GLN A 76 -33.01 -12.93 -56.80
CA GLN A 76 -31.90 -12.43 -55.98
C GLN A 76 -32.39 -11.81 -54.67
N TRP A 77 -33.55 -11.13 -54.75
CA TRP A 77 -34.23 -10.56 -53.60
C TRP A 77 -35.73 -10.77 -53.73
N SER A 78 -36.38 -11.04 -52.60
CA SER A 78 -37.82 -11.17 -52.56
C SER A 78 -38.40 -10.41 -51.37
N PHE A 79 -39.58 -9.87 -51.60
CA PHE A 79 -40.32 -9.04 -50.67
C PHE A 79 -41.58 -9.81 -50.33
N ASN A 80 -41.81 -10.10 -49.05
CA ASN A 80 -42.99 -10.83 -48.63
C ASN A 80 -43.59 -10.30 -47.33
N LEU A 81 -44.88 -10.60 -47.15
CA LEU A 81 -45.62 -10.35 -45.93
C LEU A 81 -45.74 -11.65 -45.13
N ASN A 82 -45.78 -11.50 -43.81
CA ASN A 82 -46.08 -12.57 -42.87
C ASN A 82 -45.17 -13.81 -43.03
N PRO A 83 -43.83 -13.66 -43.07
CA PRO A 83 -42.92 -14.79 -43.24
C PRO A 83 -43.07 -15.83 -42.11
N ARG A 84 -42.88 -17.10 -42.44
CA ARG A 84 -42.85 -18.20 -41.45
C ARG A 84 -41.61 -18.16 -40.57
N VAL A 85 -41.81 -18.19 -39.26
CA VAL A 85 -40.75 -18.46 -38.27
C VAL A 85 -40.22 -19.88 -38.42
N ASN A 86 -41.12 -20.85 -38.60
CA ASN A 86 -40.76 -22.24 -38.84
C ASN A 86 -41.29 -22.68 -40.23
N PRO A 87 -40.40 -22.99 -41.19
CA PRO A 87 -40.80 -23.35 -42.55
C PRO A 87 -41.82 -24.49 -42.64
N VAL A 88 -41.78 -25.45 -41.69
CA VAL A 88 -42.65 -26.63 -41.69
C VAL A 88 -43.98 -26.42 -40.95
N GLU A 89 -44.13 -25.37 -40.15
CA GLU A 89 -45.34 -25.07 -39.39
C GLU A 89 -46.14 -23.94 -40.06
N PRO A 90 -47.27 -24.22 -40.72
CA PRO A 90 -47.99 -23.23 -41.53
C PRO A 90 -48.50 -22.02 -40.73
N THR A 91 -48.77 -22.19 -39.45
CA THR A 91 -49.31 -21.16 -38.55
C THR A 91 -48.23 -20.33 -37.86
N SER A 92 -46.95 -20.59 -38.14
CA SER A 92 -45.81 -19.90 -37.50
C SER A 92 -45.49 -18.54 -38.13
N ASN A 93 -46.42 -17.93 -38.86
CA ASN A 93 -46.17 -16.67 -39.55
C ASN A 93 -45.97 -15.53 -38.56
N GLN A 94 -45.00 -14.68 -38.85
CA GLN A 94 -44.76 -13.47 -38.09
C GLN A 94 -45.34 -12.27 -38.86
N PRO A 95 -46.41 -11.61 -38.37
CA PRO A 95 -47.00 -10.50 -39.09
C PRO A 95 -46.02 -9.35 -39.30
N GLY A 96 -45.84 -8.92 -40.54
CA GLY A 96 -44.87 -7.89 -40.89
C GLY A 96 -44.42 -7.93 -42.34
N PHE A 97 -43.51 -7.01 -42.67
CA PHE A 97 -42.91 -6.89 -44.00
C PHE A 97 -41.46 -7.37 -43.95
N ASN A 98 -41.06 -8.20 -44.91
CA ASN A 98 -39.78 -8.89 -44.91
C ASN A 98 -39.10 -8.77 -46.28
N ILE A 99 -37.78 -8.61 -46.23
CA ILE A 99 -36.88 -8.67 -47.38
C ILE A 99 -35.94 -9.85 -47.16
N LYS A 100 -36.00 -10.84 -48.05
CA LYS A 100 -35.14 -12.04 -48.04
C LYS A 100 -34.21 -12.04 -49.25
N ASP A 101 -33.03 -12.64 -49.08
CA ASP A 101 -32.08 -12.83 -50.17
C ASP A 101 -32.34 -14.14 -50.95
N ALA A 102 -31.49 -14.41 -51.94
CA ALA A 102 -31.54 -15.60 -52.79
C ALA A 102 -31.50 -16.94 -52.03
N THR A 103 -31.05 -16.95 -50.76
CA THR A 103 -31.03 -18.16 -49.91
C THR A 103 -32.33 -18.35 -49.13
N GLY A 104 -33.28 -17.42 -49.27
CA GLY A 104 -34.53 -17.37 -48.51
C GLY A 104 -34.36 -16.83 -47.09
N GLN A 105 -33.14 -16.42 -46.70
CA GLN A 105 -32.92 -15.85 -45.38
C GLN A 105 -33.36 -14.39 -45.33
N SER A 106 -34.11 -14.03 -44.28
CA SER A 106 -34.43 -12.63 -43.99
C SER A 106 -33.16 -11.80 -43.79
N ARG A 107 -33.16 -10.60 -44.36
CA ARG A 107 -32.12 -9.59 -44.21
C ARG A 107 -32.65 -8.36 -43.50
N LEU A 108 -33.91 -8.00 -43.75
CA LEU A 108 -34.63 -6.94 -43.04
C LEU A 108 -36.07 -7.40 -42.79
N PHE A 109 -36.54 -7.21 -41.57
CA PHE A 109 -37.92 -7.47 -41.18
C PHE A 109 -38.46 -6.30 -40.37
N ILE A 110 -39.70 -5.90 -40.63
CA ILE A 110 -40.43 -4.89 -39.86
C ILE A 110 -41.71 -5.55 -39.36
N LYS A 111 -41.79 -5.75 -38.04
CA LYS A 111 -42.95 -6.38 -37.38
C LYS A 111 -44.16 -5.45 -37.44
N SER A 112 -45.30 -6.00 -37.83
CA SER A 112 -46.57 -5.25 -37.87
C SER A 112 -47.06 -4.91 -36.45
N GLY A 113 -47.73 -3.77 -36.31
CA GLY A 113 -48.31 -3.27 -35.04
C GLY A 113 -47.29 -2.64 -34.08
N GLU A 114 -46.19 -3.34 -33.78
CA GLU A 114 -45.18 -2.89 -32.80
C GLU A 114 -44.00 -2.12 -33.43
N GLY A 115 -43.80 -2.24 -34.75
CA GLY A 115 -42.73 -1.53 -35.47
C GLY A 115 -41.30 -2.01 -35.17
N ALA A 116 -41.14 -3.08 -34.40
CA ALA A 116 -39.83 -3.65 -34.10
C ALA A 116 -39.13 -4.13 -35.38
N VAL A 117 -37.85 -3.78 -35.52
CA VAL A 117 -37.04 -4.05 -36.72
C VAL A 117 -36.05 -5.18 -36.43
N GLY A 118 -36.05 -6.20 -37.29
CA GLY A 118 -35.07 -7.27 -37.31
C GLY A 118 -34.11 -7.12 -38.48
N ILE A 119 -32.81 -7.20 -38.25
CA ILE A 119 -31.78 -7.36 -39.28
C ILE A 119 -31.22 -8.77 -39.16
N GLY A 120 -31.35 -9.57 -40.22
CA GLY A 120 -30.96 -11.00 -40.19
C GLY A 120 -31.88 -11.89 -39.33
N THR A 121 -33.02 -11.39 -38.86
CA THR A 121 -34.02 -12.12 -38.07
C THR A 121 -35.42 -11.61 -38.37
N ILE A 122 -36.40 -12.51 -38.33
CA ILE A 122 -37.83 -12.17 -38.37
C ILE A 122 -38.46 -12.14 -36.98
N GLU A 123 -37.71 -12.51 -35.93
CA GLU A 123 -38.16 -12.48 -34.54
C GLU A 123 -37.38 -11.41 -33.75
N PRO A 124 -37.66 -10.10 -33.96
CA PRO A 124 -37.04 -9.06 -33.16
C PRO A 124 -37.54 -9.17 -31.70
N THR A 125 -36.60 -9.11 -30.76
CA THR A 125 -36.88 -9.20 -29.30
C THR A 125 -36.72 -7.86 -28.58
N ALA A 126 -36.30 -6.83 -29.33
CA ALA A 126 -36.16 -5.44 -28.93
C ALA A 126 -36.56 -4.53 -30.12
N PRO A 127 -36.79 -3.22 -29.92
CA PRO A 127 -37.12 -2.27 -30.99
C PRO A 127 -36.20 -2.37 -32.21
N LEU A 128 -34.90 -2.60 -32.01
CA LEU A 128 -33.98 -3.05 -33.06
C LEU A 128 -33.21 -4.28 -32.59
N THR A 129 -33.32 -5.36 -33.36
CA THR A 129 -32.57 -6.61 -33.15
C THR A 129 -31.72 -6.92 -34.38
N ILE A 130 -30.42 -7.10 -34.19
CA ILE A 130 -29.49 -7.49 -35.25
C ILE A 130 -28.97 -8.88 -34.93
N LYS A 131 -29.18 -9.83 -35.84
CA LYS A 131 -28.67 -11.20 -35.76
C LYS A 131 -27.50 -11.38 -36.73
N GLY A 132 -26.36 -11.77 -36.20
CA GLY A 132 -25.16 -12.06 -37.00
C GLY A 132 -25.19 -13.47 -37.58
N THR A 133 -24.43 -13.70 -38.66
CA THR A 133 -24.33 -14.99 -39.37
C THR A 133 -23.13 -15.84 -38.93
N HIS A 134 -22.36 -15.41 -37.94
CA HIS A 134 -21.06 -16.05 -37.63
C HIS A 134 -21.16 -17.13 -36.56
N ALA A 135 -20.77 -18.36 -36.91
CA ALA A 135 -20.85 -19.57 -36.07
C ALA A 135 -20.09 -19.55 -34.73
N ALA A 136 -19.25 -18.54 -34.47
CA ALA A 136 -18.38 -18.48 -33.29
C ALA A 136 -18.80 -17.43 -32.23
N LYS A 137 -19.83 -16.62 -32.48
CA LYS A 137 -20.31 -15.58 -31.54
C LYS A 137 -21.84 -15.40 -31.64
N PRO A 138 -22.51 -14.93 -30.57
CA PRO A 138 -23.83 -15.47 -30.19
C PRO A 138 -25.00 -15.02 -31.05
N ASN A 139 -26.12 -15.71 -30.86
CA ASN A 139 -27.38 -15.65 -31.61
C ASN A 139 -28.00 -14.25 -31.81
N ASN A 140 -27.51 -13.18 -31.17
CA ASN A 140 -27.84 -11.77 -31.41
C ASN A 140 -26.54 -10.94 -31.44
N ALA A 141 -26.26 -10.24 -32.55
CA ALA A 141 -25.06 -9.42 -32.71
C ALA A 141 -25.16 -8.09 -31.96
N MET A 142 -26.34 -7.46 -32.00
CA MET A 142 -26.59 -6.19 -31.32
C MET A 142 -28.09 -6.01 -31.06
N GLN A 143 -28.43 -5.40 -29.93
CA GLN A 143 -29.79 -4.94 -29.65
C GLN A 143 -29.78 -3.50 -29.15
N ILE A 144 -30.74 -2.70 -29.62
CA ILE A 144 -31.04 -1.39 -29.07
C ILE A 144 -32.43 -1.45 -28.46
N ALA A 145 -32.50 -1.21 -27.15
CA ALA A 145 -33.72 -1.08 -26.37
C ALA A 145 -33.91 0.39 -25.93
N GLU A 146 -35.02 0.69 -25.27
CA GLU A 146 -35.35 2.06 -24.85
C GLU A 146 -34.27 2.72 -24.00
N ASN A 147 -33.60 1.95 -23.14
CA ASN A 147 -32.59 2.45 -22.20
C ASN A 147 -31.24 1.71 -22.26
N SER A 148 -31.04 0.80 -23.22
CA SER A 148 -29.79 0.04 -23.31
C SER A 148 -29.35 -0.30 -24.73
N ILE A 149 -28.04 -0.40 -24.91
CA ILE A 149 -27.39 -0.94 -26.11
C ILE A 149 -26.56 -2.16 -25.69
N GLN A 150 -26.78 -3.28 -26.36
CA GLN A 150 -26.20 -4.57 -26.00
C GLN A 150 -25.44 -5.16 -27.17
N PHE A 151 -24.24 -5.67 -26.90
CA PHE A 151 -23.32 -6.23 -27.90
C PHE A 151 -22.95 -7.66 -27.52
N GLY A 152 -23.17 -8.60 -28.45
CA GLY A 152 -22.84 -10.02 -28.30
C GLY A 152 -23.63 -10.73 -27.20
N GLY A 153 -23.83 -12.04 -27.34
CA GLY A 153 -24.50 -12.84 -26.32
C GLY A 153 -25.92 -13.26 -26.65
N VAL A 154 -26.46 -14.12 -25.77
CA VAL A 154 -27.90 -14.13 -25.48
C VAL A 154 -28.05 -13.05 -24.43
N ASN A 155 -28.81 -12.01 -24.75
CA ASN A 155 -28.91 -10.73 -24.03
C ASN A 155 -29.65 -10.81 -22.68
N SER A 156 -29.44 -11.91 -21.94
CA SER A 156 -30.09 -12.27 -20.67
C SER A 156 -29.17 -12.08 -19.45
N ASN A 157 -28.22 -11.13 -19.49
CA ASN A 157 -27.23 -10.84 -18.45
C ASN A 157 -26.18 -11.95 -18.13
N GLU A 158 -26.21 -13.11 -18.81
CA GLU A 158 -25.41 -14.27 -18.39
C GLU A 158 -24.22 -14.65 -19.29
N THR A 159 -24.07 -14.10 -20.49
CA THR A 159 -23.17 -14.71 -21.50
C THR A 159 -21.71 -14.26 -21.51
N ILE A 160 -20.88 -15.16 -22.04
CA ILE A 160 -19.46 -15.00 -22.36
C ILE A 160 -19.26 -13.99 -23.52
N ASP A 161 -18.31 -13.08 -23.37
CA ASP A 161 -17.90 -12.06 -24.36
C ASP A 161 -19.02 -11.11 -24.82
N SER A 162 -19.66 -10.43 -23.85
CA SER A 162 -20.72 -9.45 -24.08
C SER A 162 -20.45 -8.12 -23.38
N ALA A 163 -21.06 -7.05 -23.90
CA ALA A 163 -21.05 -5.73 -23.28
C ALA A 163 -22.45 -5.09 -23.33
N LYS A 164 -22.79 -4.33 -22.29
CA LYS A 164 -24.04 -3.57 -22.19
C LYS A 164 -23.76 -2.15 -21.74
N ILE A 165 -24.34 -1.18 -22.43
CA ILE A 165 -24.42 0.21 -21.99
C ILE A 165 -25.87 0.46 -21.60
N GLU A 166 -26.11 0.90 -20.37
CA GLU A 166 -27.46 1.05 -19.83
C GLU A 166 -27.57 2.34 -19.01
N VAL A 167 -28.69 3.04 -19.18
CA VAL A 167 -29.10 4.14 -18.33
C VAL A 167 -30.25 3.65 -17.44
N THR A 168 -30.10 3.82 -16.14
CA THR A 168 -31.17 3.66 -15.15
C THR A 168 -31.57 5.03 -14.60
N GLU A 169 -32.56 5.08 -13.71
CA GLU A 169 -32.99 6.32 -13.07
C GLU A 169 -31.83 7.09 -12.40
N ASN A 170 -30.81 6.39 -11.91
CA ASN A 170 -29.74 6.98 -11.10
C ASN A 170 -28.32 6.73 -11.62
N THR A 171 -28.14 5.91 -12.66
CA THR A 171 -26.80 5.48 -13.11
C THR A 171 -26.70 5.39 -14.62
N PHE A 172 -25.53 5.79 -15.14
CA PHE A 172 -25.02 5.35 -16.43
C PHE A 172 -24.03 4.22 -16.17
N ALA A 173 -24.31 3.02 -16.67
CA ALA A 173 -23.52 1.82 -16.41
C ALA A 173 -22.98 1.21 -17.71
N ILE A 174 -21.69 0.84 -17.68
CA ILE A 174 -21.03 0.05 -18.73
C ILE A 174 -20.66 -1.30 -18.12
N TYR A 175 -21.25 -2.36 -18.65
CA TYR A 175 -20.98 -3.73 -18.26
C TYR A 175 -20.11 -4.42 -19.31
N GLY A 176 -19.13 -5.20 -18.88
CA GLY A 176 -18.35 -6.07 -19.74
C GLY A 176 -18.13 -7.43 -19.07
N LYS A 177 -18.48 -8.52 -19.76
CA LYS A 177 -18.27 -9.89 -19.28
C LYS A 177 -17.58 -10.70 -20.37
N THR A 178 -16.41 -11.27 -20.06
CA THR A 178 -15.67 -12.14 -20.99
C THR A 178 -15.67 -13.60 -20.49
N ALA A 179 -15.58 -14.55 -21.43
CA ALA A 179 -15.32 -15.96 -21.14
C ALA A 179 -14.04 -16.15 -20.32
N ASN A 180 -13.07 -15.24 -20.48
CA ASN A 180 -11.83 -15.26 -19.75
C ASN A 180 -12.06 -14.91 -18.27
N LYS A 181 -11.88 -15.91 -17.41
CA LYS A 181 -11.99 -15.76 -15.95
C LYS A 181 -10.74 -15.15 -15.34
N ASP A 182 -9.67 -14.93 -16.11
CA ASP A 182 -8.47 -14.28 -15.63
C ASP A 182 -8.72 -12.77 -15.40
N VAL A 183 -8.81 -12.42 -14.11
CA VAL A 183 -9.01 -11.04 -13.65
C VAL A 183 -7.88 -10.11 -14.13
N ALA A 184 -6.68 -10.64 -14.38
CA ALA A 184 -5.53 -9.87 -14.85
C ALA A 184 -5.68 -9.32 -16.28
N THR A 185 -6.65 -9.83 -17.04
CA THR A 185 -6.86 -9.44 -18.45
C THR A 185 -8.08 -8.54 -18.68
N ARG A 186 -8.90 -8.30 -17.65
CA ARG A 186 -10.09 -7.45 -17.77
C ARG A 186 -9.69 -5.98 -17.69
N LYS A 187 -9.98 -5.22 -18.75
CA LYS A 187 -9.70 -3.78 -18.82
C LYS A 187 -10.90 -3.03 -19.37
N LEU A 188 -11.18 -1.88 -18.78
CA LEU A 188 -11.96 -0.82 -19.40
C LEU A 188 -10.97 0.26 -19.81
N ASP A 189 -10.62 0.31 -21.09
CA ASP A 189 -9.73 1.33 -21.63
C ASP A 189 -10.56 2.54 -22.10
N ILE A 190 -10.44 3.67 -21.40
CA ILE A 190 -11.02 4.95 -21.81
C ILE A 190 -9.90 5.81 -22.39
N ILE A 191 -9.83 5.89 -23.72
CA ILE A 191 -8.81 6.67 -24.44
C ILE A 191 -9.40 8.05 -24.75
N ALA A 192 -8.94 9.07 -24.02
CA ALA A 192 -9.34 10.46 -24.23
C ALA A 192 -8.10 11.32 -24.50
N ASP A 193 -8.11 12.07 -25.61
CA ASP A 193 -7.00 12.93 -26.07
C ASP A 193 -6.65 14.05 -25.06
N GLY A 194 -7.56 14.36 -24.13
CA GLY A 194 -7.39 15.32 -23.03
C GLY A 194 -7.44 14.71 -21.62
N GLY A 195 -7.38 13.38 -21.49
CA GLY A 195 -7.56 12.67 -20.23
C GLY A 195 -9.03 12.55 -19.77
N VAL A 196 -9.24 11.92 -18.62
CA VAL A 196 -10.57 11.69 -18.03
C VAL A 196 -10.76 12.62 -16.83
N ARG A 197 -11.80 13.46 -16.87
CA ARG A 197 -12.24 14.28 -15.74
C ARG A 197 -13.43 13.63 -15.05
N ILE A 198 -13.36 13.51 -13.72
CA ILE A 198 -14.47 13.01 -12.88
C ILE A 198 -14.88 14.15 -11.96
N ASP A 199 -16.04 14.77 -12.24
CA ASP A 199 -16.63 15.80 -11.37
C ASP A 199 -17.45 15.13 -10.27
N GLY A 200 -16.75 14.68 -9.22
CA GLY A 200 -17.34 13.96 -8.07
C GLY A 200 -16.39 12.96 -7.43
N PRO A 201 -16.85 12.21 -6.41
CA PRO A 201 -16.05 11.16 -5.80
C PRO A 201 -15.86 9.97 -6.74
N LEU A 202 -14.63 9.42 -6.78
CA LEU A 202 -14.31 8.15 -7.41
C LEU A 202 -14.14 7.08 -6.31
N SER A 203 -15.03 6.09 -6.27
CA SER A 203 -14.86 4.89 -5.44
C SER A 203 -14.29 3.76 -6.28
N VAL A 204 -13.23 3.10 -5.81
CA VAL A 204 -12.62 1.94 -6.45
C VAL A 204 -12.60 0.80 -5.44
N GLU A 205 -13.33 -0.27 -5.73
CA GLU A 205 -13.32 -1.49 -4.93
C GLU A 205 -12.26 -2.45 -5.49
N GLY A 206 -11.29 -2.84 -4.65
CA GLY A 206 -10.18 -3.72 -5.03
C GLY A 206 -8.80 -3.13 -4.72
N GLU A 207 -7.74 -3.87 -5.03
CA GLU A 207 -6.36 -3.41 -4.81
C GLU A 207 -5.95 -2.41 -5.89
N ILE A 208 -5.70 -1.16 -5.47
CA ILE A 208 -5.00 -0.17 -6.29
C ILE A 208 -3.50 -0.37 -6.09
N THR A 209 -2.82 -1.04 -7.03
CA THR A 209 -1.36 -1.15 -6.98
C THR A 209 -0.69 0.13 -7.49
N THR A 210 0.41 0.54 -6.85
CA THR A 210 1.20 1.74 -7.21
C THR A 210 1.77 1.70 -8.64
N LYS A 211 1.76 0.54 -9.29
CA LYS A 211 2.16 0.36 -10.69
C LYS A 211 1.12 0.91 -11.68
N ASN A 212 -0.15 0.95 -11.28
CA ASN A 212 -1.29 1.30 -12.13
C ASN A 212 -1.79 2.75 -11.91
N LEU A 213 -1.43 3.39 -10.80
CA LEU A 213 -1.58 4.83 -10.61
C LEU A 213 -0.24 5.54 -10.78
N LYS A 214 0.12 5.89 -12.02
CA LYS A 214 1.15 6.90 -12.28
C LYS A 214 0.51 8.28 -12.19
N ALA A 215 0.41 8.81 -10.98
CA ALA A 215 0.02 10.19 -10.79
C ALA A 215 1.24 11.00 -10.39
N ASP A 216 1.72 11.84 -11.29
CA ASP A 216 2.85 12.75 -11.04
C ASP A 216 2.55 13.75 -9.90
N ASN A 217 1.27 13.86 -9.46
CA ASN A 217 0.77 14.80 -8.47
C ASN A 217 0.09 14.16 -7.23
N ILE A 218 0.17 12.84 -6.99
CA ILE A 218 -0.44 12.26 -5.76
C ILE A 218 0.39 12.56 -4.49
N SER A 219 1.69 12.90 -4.61
CA SER A 219 2.44 13.47 -3.49
C SER A 219 3.80 13.99 -3.95
N SER A 220 3.90 15.28 -4.25
CA SER A 220 5.18 15.97 -4.43
C SER A 220 5.57 16.80 -3.20
N ASN A 221 4.84 16.67 -2.09
CA ASN A 221 5.02 17.58 -0.97
C ASN A 221 6.26 17.18 -0.15
N LEU A 222 7.29 18.00 -0.27
CA LEU A 222 8.59 17.84 0.39
C LEU A 222 8.61 18.45 1.80
N ASP A 223 7.69 19.37 2.10
CA ASP A 223 7.69 20.20 3.31
C ASP A 223 6.61 19.75 4.30
N LEU A 224 7.06 19.23 5.45
CA LEU A 224 6.23 18.88 6.61
C LEU A 224 6.14 20.03 7.65
N ASP A 225 6.78 21.17 7.38
CA ASP A 225 7.07 22.23 8.35
C ASP A 225 6.45 23.60 8.03
N LYS A 226 5.67 23.73 6.95
CA LYS A 226 4.93 24.96 6.62
C LYS A 226 3.53 25.00 7.23
N GLU A 227 3.05 26.20 7.54
CA GLU A 227 1.68 26.49 8.00
C GLU A 227 0.56 25.94 7.07
N GLY A 228 0.91 25.50 5.85
CA GLY A 228 0.01 24.82 4.90
C GLY A 228 -0.05 23.30 5.02
N ALA A 229 0.57 22.69 6.04
CA ALA A 229 0.42 21.26 6.31
C ALA A 229 -1.03 20.96 6.75
N SER A 230 -1.81 20.33 5.87
CA SER A 230 -3.20 19.91 6.18
C SER A 230 -3.28 18.42 6.48
N HIS A 231 -4.30 18.01 7.24
CA HIS A 231 -4.65 16.61 7.49
C HIS A 231 -5.13 15.87 6.23
N GLU A 232 -5.20 16.54 5.09
CA GLU A 232 -5.77 16.04 3.84
C GLU A 232 -4.70 15.44 2.90
N ARG A 233 -3.42 15.43 3.32
CA ARG A 233 -2.29 15.01 2.47
C ARG A 233 -1.47 13.90 3.13
N ILE A 234 -1.08 12.90 2.34
CA ILE A 234 -0.21 11.81 2.79
C ILE A 234 1.26 12.17 2.49
N PRO A 235 2.12 12.30 3.50
CA PRO A 235 3.53 12.58 3.28
C PRO A 235 4.27 11.36 2.71
N THR A 236 5.29 11.60 1.89
CA THR A 236 6.15 10.52 1.40
C THR A 236 6.96 9.92 2.55
N GLN A 237 7.38 8.65 2.42
CA GLN A 237 8.31 8.03 3.39
C GLN A 237 9.61 8.84 3.53
N MET A 238 10.08 9.46 2.45
CA MET A 238 11.24 10.35 2.47
C MET A 238 10.98 11.63 3.26
N ALA A 239 9.82 12.27 3.09
CA ALA A 239 9.47 13.48 3.86
C ALA A 239 9.41 13.17 5.36
N VAL A 240 8.76 12.08 5.75
CA VAL A 240 8.68 11.65 7.16
C VAL A 240 10.07 11.36 7.73
N LYS A 241 10.93 10.65 6.98
CA LYS A 241 12.32 10.40 7.38
C LYS A 241 13.09 11.71 7.57
N THR A 242 13.00 12.63 6.61
CA THR A 242 13.66 13.95 6.68
C THR A 242 13.22 14.74 7.90
N TYR A 243 11.92 14.77 8.20
CA TYR A 243 11.38 15.48 9.36
C TYR A 243 11.86 14.89 10.69
N VAL A 244 11.89 13.57 10.82
CA VAL A 244 12.43 12.92 12.02
C VAL A 244 13.91 13.20 12.17
N ASP A 245 14.68 13.13 11.08
CA ASP A 245 16.12 13.40 11.08
C ASP A 245 16.46 14.88 11.35
N THR A 246 15.65 15.84 10.91
CA THR A 246 15.88 17.27 11.21
C THR A 246 15.54 17.65 12.65
N ARG A 247 14.59 16.96 13.29
CA ARG A 247 14.22 17.23 14.69
C ARG A 247 15.12 16.54 15.72
N MET A 248 15.84 15.49 15.32
CA MET A 248 16.80 14.78 16.17
C MET A 248 18.21 14.84 15.55
N PRO A 249 18.97 15.91 15.83
CA PRO A 249 20.27 16.09 15.21
C PRO A 249 21.25 14.96 15.56
N LYS A 250 22.15 14.67 14.62
CA LYS A 250 23.29 13.78 14.86
C LYS A 250 24.09 14.26 16.08
N GLY A 251 24.47 13.32 16.95
CA GLY A 251 25.21 13.62 18.18
C GLY A 251 24.35 13.73 19.44
N VAL A 252 23.02 13.67 19.34
CA VAL A 252 22.15 13.57 20.52
C VAL A 252 22.45 12.26 21.25
N ILE A 253 22.67 12.37 22.57
CA ILE A 253 22.94 11.24 23.47
C ILE A 253 21.71 11.02 24.36
N VAL A 254 21.29 9.76 24.47
CA VAL A 254 20.17 9.35 25.33
C VAL A 254 20.58 8.19 26.23
N MET A 255 19.91 8.07 27.38
CA MET A 255 20.02 6.91 28.25
C MET A 255 19.21 5.75 27.70
N TRP A 256 19.80 4.56 27.66
CA TRP A 256 19.23 3.34 27.11
C TRP A 256 19.28 2.20 28.13
N SER A 257 18.11 1.61 28.39
CA SER A 257 17.93 0.47 29.31
C SER A 257 17.75 -0.87 28.61
N GLY A 258 17.73 -0.88 27.27
CA GLY A 258 17.55 -2.11 26.49
C GLY A 258 18.84 -2.92 26.30
N ASN A 259 18.74 -4.03 25.55
CA ASN A 259 19.86 -4.91 25.29
C ASN A 259 20.94 -4.19 24.45
N ILE A 260 22.19 -4.13 24.94
CA ILE A 260 23.32 -3.50 24.26
C ILE A 260 23.71 -4.21 22.95
N ASN A 261 23.34 -5.49 22.78
CA ASN A 261 23.55 -6.23 21.54
C ASN A 261 22.46 -5.94 20.49
N ASN A 262 21.42 -5.18 20.84
CA ASN A 262 20.31 -4.82 19.96
C ASN A 262 20.00 -3.31 20.06
N ILE A 263 21.02 -2.48 19.81
CA ILE A 263 20.87 -1.04 19.73
C ILE A 263 20.11 -0.71 18.42
N PRO A 264 19.07 0.16 18.45
CA PRO A 264 18.29 0.50 17.26
C PRO A 264 19.15 1.04 16.12
N ALA A 265 18.76 0.72 14.88
CA ALA A 265 19.43 1.22 13.68
C ALA A 265 19.50 2.76 13.68
N GLY A 266 20.65 3.31 13.31
CA GLY A 266 20.92 4.75 13.37
C GLY A 266 21.38 5.27 14.74
N TRP A 267 21.56 4.39 15.73
CA TRP A 267 22.17 4.70 17.02
C TRP A 267 23.41 3.85 17.26
N THR A 268 24.32 4.32 18.11
CA THR A 268 25.53 3.57 18.49
C THR A 268 25.90 3.80 19.95
N LEU A 269 26.67 2.91 20.56
CA LEU A 269 27.11 3.03 21.95
C LEU A 269 28.16 4.15 22.11
N CYS A 270 28.03 4.97 23.14
CA CYS A 270 29.03 5.99 23.50
C CYS A 270 30.28 5.36 24.14
N ASN A 271 31.11 4.72 23.32
CA ASN A 271 32.29 3.96 23.74
C ASN A 271 33.62 4.54 23.21
N GLY A 272 33.60 5.68 22.52
CA GLY A 272 34.79 6.26 21.89
C GLY A 272 35.01 5.84 20.44
N THR A 273 34.20 4.93 19.91
CA THR A 273 34.26 4.50 18.50
C THR A 273 33.25 5.28 17.65
N GLN A 274 33.43 5.28 16.33
CA GLN A 274 32.50 5.92 15.37
C GLN A 274 32.22 7.41 15.66
N GLY A 275 33.21 8.12 16.21
CA GLY A 275 33.09 9.55 16.56
C GLY A 275 32.26 9.84 17.81
N THR A 276 31.88 8.83 18.59
CA THR A 276 31.18 9.00 19.88
C THR A 276 32.15 9.38 21.00
N PRO A 277 31.70 10.10 22.05
CA PRO A 277 32.45 10.16 23.30
C PRO A 277 32.45 8.80 24.01
N ASN A 278 33.47 8.51 24.82
CA ASN A 278 33.47 7.32 25.69
C ASN A 278 32.88 7.66 27.06
N LEU A 279 31.61 7.28 27.27
CA LEU A 279 30.86 7.51 28.50
C LEU A 279 30.78 6.26 29.41
N SER A 280 31.50 5.19 29.05
CA SER A 280 31.49 3.94 29.82
C SER A 280 32.01 4.16 31.24
N GLY A 281 31.18 3.84 32.24
CA GLY A 281 31.54 4.01 33.66
C GLY A 281 31.69 5.45 34.14
N ARG A 282 31.18 6.43 33.39
CA ARG A 282 31.26 7.85 33.74
C ARG A 282 29.95 8.37 34.32
N PHE A 283 30.06 9.27 35.29
CA PHE A 283 28.95 10.10 35.74
C PHE A 283 28.95 11.40 34.95
N ILE A 284 27.79 11.82 34.43
CA ILE A 284 27.68 13.00 33.57
C ILE A 284 27.55 14.24 34.43
N VAL A 285 28.42 15.22 34.17
CA VAL A 285 28.34 16.57 34.72
C VAL A 285 27.94 17.54 33.61
N GLY A 286 27.07 18.49 33.94
CA GLY A 286 26.65 19.51 32.98
C GLY A 286 27.79 20.44 32.63
N PHE A 287 27.89 20.81 31.35
CA PHE A 287 28.82 21.84 30.90
C PHE A 287 28.59 23.15 31.67
N HIS A 288 29.67 23.78 32.11
CA HIS A 288 29.61 25.07 32.79
C HIS A 288 30.78 25.95 32.36
N GLN A 289 30.47 27.02 31.63
CA GLN A 289 31.45 27.91 30.98
C GLN A 289 32.47 28.52 31.96
N SER A 290 32.09 28.74 33.22
CA SER A 290 32.91 29.44 34.21
C SER A 290 33.68 28.53 35.15
N THR A 291 33.63 27.20 34.95
CA THR A 291 34.35 26.23 35.78
C THR A 291 35.38 25.52 34.92
N GLU A 292 36.68 25.66 35.25
CA GLU A 292 37.78 25.09 34.47
C GLU A 292 37.60 23.59 34.20
N ASP A 293 37.16 22.83 35.20
CA ASP A 293 36.91 21.39 35.05
C ASP A 293 35.78 21.07 34.06
N TYR A 294 34.81 21.97 33.85
CA TYR A 294 33.55 21.72 33.12
C TYR A 294 33.31 22.64 31.91
N ASN A 295 34.28 23.47 31.55
CA ASN A 295 34.18 24.45 30.45
C ASN A 295 34.54 23.89 29.07
N THR A 296 34.88 22.60 28.99
CA THR A 296 35.26 21.92 27.75
C THR A 296 34.51 20.60 27.64
N ILE A 297 33.78 20.40 26.53
CA ILE A 297 33.05 19.14 26.28
C ILE A 297 34.05 17.99 26.16
N GLY A 298 33.82 16.93 26.94
CA GLY A 298 34.69 15.76 26.96
C GLY A 298 35.78 15.80 28.03
N ASN A 299 35.90 16.87 28.82
CA ASN A 299 36.73 16.86 30.02
C ASN A 299 36.32 15.73 30.97
N THR A 300 37.30 15.13 31.63
CA THR A 300 37.08 13.98 32.52
C THR A 300 37.84 14.12 33.82
N GLY A 301 37.28 13.61 34.91
CA GLY A 301 37.92 13.58 36.22
C GLY A 301 37.15 12.67 37.18
N GLY A 302 37.46 12.80 38.47
CA GLY A 302 36.87 11.99 39.54
C GLY A 302 37.55 10.64 39.73
N LEU A 303 37.27 10.03 40.88
CA LEU A 303 37.81 8.73 41.29
C LEU A 303 36.69 7.86 41.85
N ASN A 304 36.69 6.57 41.51
CA ASN A 304 35.75 5.60 42.07
C ASN A 304 36.01 5.35 43.55
N LYS A 305 37.29 5.35 43.96
CA LYS A 305 37.69 5.21 45.35
C LYS A 305 38.83 6.17 45.68
N VAL A 306 38.89 6.61 46.93
CA VAL A 306 39.89 7.58 47.43
C VAL A 306 40.65 6.98 48.61
N THR A 307 41.98 7.05 48.57
CA THR A 307 42.85 6.77 49.71
C THR A 307 43.30 8.10 50.32
N LEU A 308 43.09 8.27 51.62
CA LEU A 308 43.52 9.48 52.32
C LEU A 308 45.05 9.49 52.47
N ASN A 309 45.66 10.63 52.18
CA ASN A 309 47.07 10.87 52.51
C ASN A 309 47.20 11.64 53.84
N THR A 310 48.42 11.77 54.34
CA THR A 310 48.69 12.42 55.63
C THR A 310 48.26 13.89 55.68
N SER A 311 48.24 14.63 54.56
CA SER A 311 47.78 16.02 54.55
C SER A 311 46.26 16.16 54.59
N GLN A 312 45.53 15.08 54.31
CA GLN A 312 44.07 15.01 54.38
C GLN A 312 43.55 14.54 55.76
N ILE A 313 44.45 14.15 56.66
CA ILE A 313 44.09 13.73 58.02
C ILE A 313 44.13 14.94 58.95
N PRO A 314 43.06 15.23 59.72
CA PRO A 314 43.08 16.32 60.70
C PRO A 314 44.24 16.21 61.68
N ALA A 315 44.77 17.36 62.08
CA ALA A 315 45.80 17.44 63.11
C ALA A 315 45.30 16.78 64.41
N HIS A 316 46.10 15.85 64.94
CA HIS A 316 45.82 15.13 66.17
C HIS A 316 47.11 14.92 66.96
N SER A 317 46.99 14.66 68.26
CA SER A 317 48.11 14.39 69.13
C SER A 317 47.89 13.10 69.92
N HIS A 318 48.99 12.43 70.25
CA HIS A 318 49.00 11.33 71.20
C HIS A 318 49.68 11.81 72.48
N SER A 319 49.07 11.51 73.62
CA SER A 319 49.67 11.74 74.93
C SER A 319 49.78 10.41 75.70
N GLY A 320 50.80 10.31 76.53
CA GLY A 320 51.08 9.14 77.35
C GLY A 320 52.22 9.45 78.33
N THR A 321 52.26 8.74 79.45
CA THR A 321 53.33 8.85 80.45
C THR A 321 54.02 7.50 80.64
N THR A 322 55.33 7.51 80.85
CA THR A 322 56.11 6.33 81.26
C THR A 322 56.24 6.37 82.79
N ASN A 323 55.51 5.50 83.49
CA ASN A 323 55.26 5.61 84.94
C ASN A 323 56.45 5.25 85.84
N ASN A 324 57.57 5.95 85.78
CA ASN A 324 58.55 6.06 86.88
C ASN A 324 59.58 7.14 86.54
N ASP A 325 59.37 8.34 87.08
CA ASP A 325 60.32 9.43 86.97
C ASP A 325 61.66 9.10 87.63
N GLY A 326 62.73 9.22 86.84
CA GLY A 326 63.97 9.86 87.28
C GLY A 326 64.89 9.08 88.23
N SER A 327 66.02 9.73 88.51
CA SER A 327 67.16 9.17 89.22
C SER A 327 66.77 8.72 90.63
N HIS A 328 66.77 7.42 90.88
CA HIS A 328 66.44 6.83 92.18
C HIS A 328 67.73 6.37 92.89
N LYS A 329 67.64 6.22 94.22
CA LYS A 329 68.71 5.63 95.05
C LYS A 329 68.12 4.49 95.86
N HIS A 330 68.91 3.45 96.09
CA HIS A 330 68.58 2.40 97.03
C HIS A 330 69.22 2.70 98.39
N LEU A 331 68.46 2.47 99.46
CA LEU A 331 68.99 2.49 100.83
C LEU A 331 69.85 1.24 101.03
N ILE A 332 71.11 1.43 101.39
CA ILE A 332 71.99 0.33 101.80
C ILE A 332 71.93 0.25 103.33
N ASP A 333 71.27 -0.79 103.84
CA ASP A 333 71.24 -1.10 105.27
C ASP A 333 72.49 -1.92 105.64
N ASN A 334 73.56 -1.24 106.06
CA ASN A 334 74.77 -1.90 106.56
C ASN A 334 74.68 -2.10 108.07
N LYS A 335 74.27 -3.29 108.50
CA LYS A 335 74.35 -3.71 109.90
C LYS A 335 75.81 -4.01 110.26
N PHE A 336 76.53 -3.05 110.82
CA PHE A 336 77.90 -3.25 111.29
C PHE A 336 77.93 -4.00 112.63
N SER A 337 78.52 -5.20 112.65
CA SER A 337 78.99 -5.87 113.86
C SER A 337 80.53 -5.82 113.88
N GLY A 338 81.10 -5.03 114.80
CA GLY A 338 82.54 -4.79 114.84
C GLY A 338 83.39 -5.95 115.40
N ASN A 339 84.65 -6.01 114.97
CA ASN A 339 85.78 -5.93 115.89
C ASN A 339 87.01 -5.36 115.14
N THR A 340 87.47 -4.19 115.57
CA THR A 340 88.60 -3.45 115.00
C THR A 340 89.91 -3.87 115.66
N SER A 341 90.73 -4.64 114.95
CA SER A 341 92.13 -4.92 115.33
C SER A 341 93.02 -4.96 114.09
N GLY A 342 93.20 -3.83 113.41
CA GLY A 342 94.10 -3.70 112.26
C GLY A 342 94.28 -2.24 111.87
N SER A 343 95.47 -1.70 112.14
CA SER A 343 95.82 -0.28 112.07
C SER A 343 96.04 0.24 110.64
N GLY A 344 94.95 0.63 109.98
CA GLY A 344 94.96 1.45 108.77
C GLY A 344 93.69 2.29 108.67
N LYS A 345 93.52 3.30 109.54
CA LYS A 345 92.32 4.14 109.58
C LYS A 345 92.29 5.14 108.42
N ASN A 346 91.10 5.32 107.83
CA ASN A 346 90.53 6.64 107.60
C ASN A 346 89.04 6.61 108.00
N SER A 347 88.80 6.48 109.31
CA SER A 347 87.50 6.64 109.94
C SER A 347 87.31 8.12 110.29
N LEU A 348 86.16 8.69 109.90
CA LEU A 348 85.55 9.80 110.63
C LEU A 348 84.83 9.19 111.84
N VAL A 349 85.15 9.68 113.03
CA VAL A 349 84.50 9.31 114.30
C VAL A 349 83.55 10.45 114.64
N VAL A 350 82.27 10.14 114.88
CA VAL A 350 81.30 11.04 115.51
C VAL A 350 81.09 10.53 116.94
N ASP A 351 81.57 11.32 117.89
CA ASP A 351 81.23 11.32 119.30
C ASP A 351 79.75 11.71 119.47
N GLY A 352 78.87 11.00 120.16
CA GLY A 352 79.01 9.91 121.10
C GLY A 352 77.87 10.01 122.13
N GLU A 353 76.60 9.92 121.69
CA GLU A 353 75.40 9.51 122.45
C GLU A 353 74.19 9.42 121.48
N SER A 354 73.34 8.40 121.67
CA SER A 354 72.05 8.13 121.01
C SER A 354 72.06 7.58 119.55
N GLY A 355 71.74 6.28 119.42
CA GLY A 355 71.01 5.63 118.31
C GLY A 355 71.07 6.20 116.89
N ALA A 356 72.24 6.62 116.39
CA ALA A 356 72.36 7.23 115.07
C ALA A 356 72.50 6.17 113.96
N THR A 357 71.44 5.98 113.19
CA THR A 357 71.46 5.30 111.89
C THR A 357 72.18 6.20 110.88
N ILE A 358 73.21 5.69 110.18
CA ILE A 358 73.82 6.39 109.04
C ILE A 358 73.12 5.88 107.78
N ASP A 359 72.19 6.66 107.23
CA ASP A 359 71.54 6.35 105.96
C ASP A 359 72.55 6.50 104.80
N HIS A 360 73.02 5.39 104.25
CA HIS A 360 73.87 5.38 103.06
C HIS A 360 73.02 5.04 101.83
N PHE A 361 72.96 5.96 100.88
CA PHE A 361 72.26 5.74 99.61
C PHE A 361 73.25 5.38 98.51
N THR A 362 72.86 4.51 97.56
CA THR A 362 73.60 4.35 96.31
C THR A 362 73.74 5.71 95.60
N ARG A 363 74.75 5.89 94.74
CA ARG A 363 74.74 7.03 93.81
C ARG A 363 73.49 6.96 92.94
N THR A 364 72.87 8.11 92.71
CA THR A 364 71.74 8.24 91.80
C THR A 364 72.21 7.82 90.42
N ASP A 365 71.62 6.77 89.84
CA ASP A 365 72.07 6.27 88.54
C ASP A 365 71.68 7.25 87.43
N GLY A 366 72.56 7.31 86.43
CA GLY A 366 72.72 8.41 85.49
C GLY A 366 71.53 8.69 84.55
N SER A 367 71.72 9.75 83.75
CA SER A 367 70.80 10.18 82.69
C SER A 367 70.40 8.99 81.80
N HIS A 368 69.14 8.59 81.84
CA HIS A 368 68.57 7.59 80.93
C HIS A 368 67.35 8.17 80.21
N LYS A 369 66.94 7.50 79.12
CA LYS A 369 65.82 7.92 78.27
C LYS A 369 64.69 6.91 78.37
N HIS A 370 63.45 7.38 78.41
CA HIS A 370 62.28 6.55 78.14
C HIS A 370 61.85 6.72 76.69
N THR A 371 61.39 5.63 76.09
CA THR A 371 60.74 5.65 74.77
C THR A 371 59.26 5.37 74.98
N PHE A 372 58.40 6.27 74.49
CA PHE A 372 56.96 6.02 74.35
C PHE A 372 56.66 5.83 72.86
N THR A 373 56.18 4.64 72.49
CA THR A 373 55.80 4.31 71.13
C THR A 373 54.32 3.93 71.11
N THR A 374 53.54 4.55 70.24
CA THR A 374 52.15 4.14 69.97
C THR A 374 52.12 3.13 68.82
N ASN A 375 51.14 2.23 68.83
CA ASN A 375 50.91 1.33 67.70
C ASN A 375 50.47 2.12 66.47
N GLN A 376 50.88 1.68 65.28
CA GLN A 376 50.31 2.17 64.04
C GLN A 376 48.90 1.59 63.87
N ILE A 377 47.91 2.45 63.68
CA ILE A 377 46.52 2.07 63.42
C ILE A 377 46.07 2.69 62.10
N GLY A 378 45.36 1.91 61.30
CA GLY A 378 44.87 2.30 59.97
C GLY A 378 45.36 1.33 58.88
N GLY A 379 44.45 0.92 58.00
CA GLY A 379 44.76 -0.02 56.90
C GLY A 379 45.15 0.66 55.58
N ASN A 380 45.09 2.00 55.52
CA ASN A 380 45.31 2.81 54.32
C ASN A 380 44.52 2.32 53.08
N GLN A 381 43.34 1.73 53.31
CA GLN A 381 42.51 1.18 52.24
C GLN A 381 41.64 2.28 51.62
N PRO A 382 41.48 2.28 50.29
CA PRO A 382 40.63 3.25 49.61
C PRO A 382 39.15 3.04 49.96
N HIS A 383 38.42 4.13 50.21
CA HIS A 383 36.97 4.08 50.45
C HIS A 383 36.17 4.39 49.17
N GLU A 384 34.95 3.87 49.09
CA GLU A 384 33.99 4.16 48.01
C GLU A 384 33.66 5.66 47.96
N ASN A 385 33.69 6.24 46.77
CA ASN A 385 33.45 7.68 46.53
C ASN A 385 32.20 7.93 45.65
N ARG A 386 31.54 6.86 45.18
CA ARG A 386 30.33 6.96 44.36
C ARG A 386 29.07 6.95 45.23
N PRO A 387 28.10 7.83 44.95
CA PRO A 387 26.74 7.67 45.45
C PRO A 387 26.11 6.35 44.94
N PRO A 388 24.99 5.89 45.53
CA PRO A 388 24.19 4.80 44.96
C PRO A 388 23.86 5.06 43.49
N TYR A 389 24.08 4.07 42.61
CA TYR A 389 23.91 4.22 41.16
C TYR A 389 23.14 3.07 40.53
N PHE A 390 22.50 3.36 39.40
CA PHE A 390 21.86 2.38 38.52
C PHE A 390 22.51 2.45 37.13
N VAL A 391 22.77 1.29 36.51
CA VAL A 391 23.54 1.22 35.27
C VAL A 391 22.60 1.29 34.06
N LEU A 392 22.79 2.32 33.24
CA LEU A 392 22.20 2.47 31.90
C LEU A 392 23.32 2.64 30.88
N ALA A 393 23.05 2.27 29.63
CA ALA A 393 23.94 2.59 28.51
C ALA A 393 23.67 4.01 28.02
N TYR A 394 24.71 4.67 27.49
CA TYR A 394 24.54 5.89 26.70
C TYR A 394 24.68 5.54 25.22
N ILE A 395 23.68 5.90 24.41
CA ILE A 395 23.71 5.73 22.96
C ILE A 395 23.58 7.09 22.26
N MET A 396 24.23 7.23 21.10
CA MET A 396 24.28 8.46 20.32
C MET A 396 23.66 8.26 18.93
N LYS A 397 22.86 9.23 18.48
CA LYS A 397 22.28 9.27 17.14
C LYS A 397 23.39 9.52 16.10
N LEU A 398 23.51 8.62 15.12
CA LEU A 398 24.48 8.67 14.02
C LEU A 398 24.06 9.59 12.86
#